data_AF-A0A0M3JF76-F1
#
_entry.id   AF-A0A0M3JF76-F1
#
_cell.length_a   1.000
_cell.length_b   1.000
_cell.length_c   1.000
_cell.angle_alpha   90.00
_cell.angle_beta   90.00
_cell.angle_gamma   90.00
#
_symmetry.space_group_name_H-M   'P 1'
#
loop_
_entity.id
_entity.type
_entity.pdbx_description
1 polymer ?
#
loop_
_entity_poly.entity_id
_entity_poly.type
_entity_poly.pdbx_seq_one_letter_code
_entity_poly.pdbx_strand_id
1 'polypeptide(L)'
;MKDHINEGRILAIVFMVMYVFAFAIGPGPIPWFYVGELFPSYSRASGTSIACAVNLMTNFWVGLLFPPIREHLTHYTFLIFTVALFFGTIITMFFIPETKGKTIEEIQQHLKKKRPSCI
;
A
#
# COMPACT_ATOMS: atom_id res chain seq x y z
N MET A 1 -23.76 -32.16 -11.67
CA MET A 1 -23.29 -31.77 -10.31
C MET A 1 -21.80 -31.39 -10.26
N LYS A 2 -20.95 -31.79 -11.22
CA LYS A 2 -19.55 -31.31 -11.31
C LYS A 2 -19.43 -29.90 -11.95
N ASP A 3 -20.42 -29.49 -12.73
CA ASP A 3 -20.37 -28.23 -13.49
C ASP A 3 -20.54 -26.99 -12.61
N HIS A 4 -21.44 -27.02 -11.61
CA HIS A 4 -21.60 -25.92 -10.65
C HIS A 4 -20.37 -25.68 -9.76
N ILE A 5 -19.61 -26.73 -9.44
CA ILE A 5 -18.35 -26.59 -8.69
C ILE A 5 -17.28 -25.88 -9.55
N ASN A 6 -17.26 -26.13 -10.86
CA ASN A 6 -16.32 -25.49 -11.77
C ASN A 6 -16.65 -24.01 -11.98
N GLU A 7 -17.93 -23.65 -12.12
CA GLU A 7 -18.35 -22.24 -12.24
C GLU A 7 -17.93 -21.42 -11.02
N GLY A 8 -18.18 -21.92 -9.80
CA GLY A 8 -17.78 -21.23 -8.57
C GLY A 8 -16.26 -21.04 -8.43
N ARG A 9 -15.46 -22.02 -8.89
CA ARG A 9 -13.98 -21.93 -8.89
C ARG A 9 -13.48 -20.94 -9.92
N ILE A 10 -14.06 -20.91 -11.11
CA ILE A 10 -13.72 -19.94 -12.16
C ILE A 10 -14.03 -18.52 -11.67
N LEU A 11 -15.20 -18.31 -11.06
CA LEU A 11 -15.57 -17.04 -10.43
C LEU A 11 -14.55 -16.60 -9.36
N ALA A 12 -14.15 -17.49 -8.46
CA ALA A 12 -13.14 -17.19 -7.45
C ALA A 12 -11.78 -16.79 -8.06
N ILE A 13 -11.35 -17.47 -9.12
CA ILE A 13 -10.12 -17.14 -9.84
C ILE A 13 -10.24 -15.77 -10.51
N VAL A 14 -11.37 -15.47 -11.16
CA VAL A 14 -11.60 -14.17 -11.81
C VAL A 14 -11.55 -13.03 -10.79
N PHE A 15 -12.20 -13.17 -9.64
CA PHE A 15 -12.14 -12.17 -8.57
C PHE A 15 -10.73 -11.99 -7.99
N MET A 16 -10.00 -13.09 -7.79
CA MET A 16 -8.60 -13.01 -7.36
C MET A 16 -7.73 -12.26 -8.37
N VAL A 17 -7.86 -12.58 -9.65
CA VAL A 17 -7.10 -11.94 -10.73
C VAL A 17 -7.44 -10.45 -10.82
N MET A 18 -8.73 -10.10 -10.76
CA MET A 18 -9.17 -8.70 -10.74
C MET A 18 -8.60 -7.94 -9.54
N TYR A 19 -8.58 -8.56 -8.35
CA TYR A 19 -7.95 -7.99 -7.16
C TYR A 19 -6.45 -7.74 -7.37
N VAL A 20 -5.73 -8.69 -7.96
CA VAL A 20 -4.29 -8.53 -8.27
C VAL A 20 -4.05 -7.39 -9.26
N PHE A 21 -4.88 -7.26 -10.30
CA PHE A 21 -4.81 -6.13 -11.23
C PHE A 21 -5.07 -4.79 -10.54
N ALA A 22 -6.10 -4.70 -9.71
CA ALA A 22 -6.39 -3.49 -8.93
C ALA A 22 -5.23 -3.13 -7.98
N PHE A 23 -4.63 -4.13 -7.33
CA PHE A 23 -3.48 -3.95 -6.46
C PHE A 23 -2.24 -3.45 -7.23
N ALA A 24 -1.99 -4.01 -8.41
CA ALA A 24 -0.86 -3.65 -9.27
C ALA A 24 -0.97 -2.23 -9.84
N ILE A 25 -2.17 -1.69 -10.03
CA ILE A 25 -2.39 -0.32 -10.53
C ILE A 25 -2.43 0.70 -9.38
N GLY A 26 -2.97 0.32 -8.22
CA GLY A 26 -3.13 1.20 -7.08
C GLY A 26 -1.97 1.11 -6.08
N PRO A 27 -2.17 0.46 -4.92
CA PRO A 27 -1.25 0.53 -3.78
C PRO A 27 0.13 -0.11 -4.02
N GLY A 28 0.28 -0.97 -5.04
CA GLY A 28 1.56 -1.60 -5.37
C GLY A 28 2.64 -0.60 -5.80
N PRO A 29 2.43 0.18 -6.88
CA PRO A 29 3.41 1.14 -7.39
C PRO A 29 3.43 2.47 -6.64
N ILE A 30 2.30 2.94 -6.09
CA ILE A 30 2.15 4.30 -5.55
C ILE A 30 3.24 4.67 -4.52
N PRO A 31 3.56 3.85 -3.50
CA PRO A 31 4.59 4.20 -2.53
C PRO A 31 5.98 4.37 -3.14
N TRP A 32 6.32 3.59 -4.17
CA TRP A 32 7.61 3.65 -4.85
C TRP A 32 7.76 4.91 -5.69
N PHE A 33 6.69 5.33 -6.37
CA PHE A 33 6.67 6.61 -7.10
C PHE A 33 6.71 7.80 -6.13
N TYR A 34 5.99 7.70 -5.01
CA TYR A 34 5.88 8.77 -4.03
C TYR A 34 7.23 9.11 -3.34
N VAL A 35 8.08 8.10 -3.09
CA VAL A 35 9.46 8.34 -2.62
C VAL A 35 10.29 9.10 -3.66
N GLY A 36 10.04 8.87 -4.95
CA GLY A 36 10.68 9.62 -6.04
C GLY A 36 10.27 11.09 -6.11
N GLU A 37 9.00 11.38 -5.80
CA GLU A 37 8.39 12.72 -5.83
C GLU A 37 8.67 13.55 -4.56
N LEU A 38 8.75 12.91 -3.38
CA LEU A 38 8.96 13.62 -2.12
C LEU A 38 10.42 13.99 -1.86
N PHE A 39 11.36 13.13 -2.25
CA PHE A 39 12.75 13.27 -1.84
C PHE A 39 13.64 13.86 -2.96
N PRO A 40 14.43 14.91 -2.67
CA PRO A 40 15.44 15.41 -3.59
C PRO A 40 16.50 14.34 -3.85
N SER A 41 17.12 14.36 -5.04
CA SER A 41 18.01 13.30 -5.54
C SER A 41 19.13 12.87 -4.58
N TYR A 42 19.61 13.78 -3.73
CA TYR A 42 20.64 13.49 -2.72
C TYR A 42 20.13 12.65 -1.53
N SER A 43 18.87 12.79 -1.13
CA SER A 43 18.28 12.12 0.05
C SER A 43 17.38 10.94 -0.33
N ARG A 44 17.03 10.83 -1.62
CA ARG A 44 16.15 9.78 -2.17
C ARG A 44 16.61 8.37 -1.81
N ALA A 45 17.91 8.08 -1.89
CA ALA A 45 18.43 6.75 -1.55
C ALA A 45 18.12 6.36 -0.09
N SER A 46 18.31 7.29 0.86
CA SER A 46 18.02 7.03 2.27
C SER A 46 16.52 6.86 2.53
N GLY A 47 15.68 7.69 1.90
CA GLY A 47 14.21 7.56 1.97
C GLY A 47 13.72 6.22 1.42
N THR A 48 14.24 5.80 0.27
CA THR A 48 13.91 4.51 -0.34
C THR A 48 14.34 3.34 0.53
N SER A 49 15.52 3.38 1.16
CA SER A 49 15.99 2.29 2.03
C SER A 49 15.10 2.12 3.27
N ILE A 50 14.63 3.21 3.89
CA ILE A 50 13.70 3.15 5.02
C ILE A 50 12.34 2.59 4.56
N ALA A 51 11.83 3.05 3.42
CA ALA A 51 10.60 2.52 2.83
C ALA A 51 10.70 1.01 2.53
N CYS A 52 11.81 0.57 1.94
CA CYS A 52 12.12 -0.85 1.74
C CYS A 52 12.15 -1.61 3.07
N ALA A 53 12.83 -1.09 4.09
CA ALA A 53 12.95 -1.75 5.39
C ALA A 53 11.58 -1.91 6.07
N VAL A 54 10.74 -0.87 6.05
CA VAL A 54 9.38 -0.93 6.59
C VAL A 54 8.51 -1.90 5.78
N ASN A 55 8.62 -1.91 4.45
CA ASN A 55 7.90 -2.85 3.59
C ASN A 55 8.28 -4.30 3.89
N LEU A 56 9.57 -4.58 3.98
CA LEU A 56 10.09 -5.92 4.29
C LEU A 56 9.70 -6.35 5.70
N MET A 57 9.79 -5.45 6.68
CA MET A 57 9.36 -5.72 8.04
C MET A 57 7.86 -6.02 8.09
N THR A 58 7.04 -5.24 7.40
CA THR A 58 5.59 -5.49 7.32
C THR A 58 5.29 -6.84 6.67
N ASN A 59 5.98 -7.20 5.59
CA ASN A 59 5.86 -8.52 4.96
C ASN A 59 6.27 -9.65 5.91
N PHE A 60 7.32 -9.46 6.71
CA PHE A 60 7.73 -10.42 7.72
C PHE A 60 6.65 -10.61 8.79
N TRP A 61 6.10 -9.52 9.33
CA TRP A 61 5.01 -9.56 10.32
C TRP A 61 3.75 -10.22 9.75
N VAL A 62 3.37 -9.88 8.51
CA VAL A 62 2.23 -10.52 7.84
C VAL A 62 2.49 -12.02 7.64
N GLY A 63 3.68 -12.41 7.20
CA GLY A 63 4.06 -13.81 7.06
C GLY A 63 4.03 -14.60 8.37
N LEU A 64 4.38 -13.96 9.48
CA LEU A 64 4.34 -14.56 10.82
C LEU A 64 2.91 -14.65 11.38
N LEU A 65 2.09 -13.63 11.16
CA LEU A 65 0.71 -13.54 11.67
C LEU A 65 -0.30 -14.30 10.80
N PHE A 66 0.02 -14.55 9.53
CA PHE A 66 -0.91 -15.20 8.59
C PHE A 66 -1.27 -16.66 8.98
N PRO A 67 -0.32 -17.55 9.35
CA PRO A 67 -0.64 -18.91 9.74
C PRO A 67 -1.65 -19.03 10.90
N PRO A 68 -1.49 -18.35 12.06
CA PRO A 68 -2.45 -18.45 13.16
C PRO A 68 -3.81 -17.83 12.82
N ILE A 69 -3.84 -16.74 12.02
CA ILE A 69 -5.10 -16.13 11.58
C ILE A 69 -5.88 -17.09 10.67
N ARG A 70 -5.19 -17.77 9.74
CA ARG A 70 -5.83 -18.74 8.83
C ARG A 70 -6.43 -19.93 9.59
N GLU A 71 -5.76 -20.37 10.64
CA GLU A 71 -6.19 -21.51 11.47
C GLU A 71 -7.49 -21.21 12.24
N HIS A 72 -7.69 -19.96 12.67
CA HIS A 72 -8.91 -19.57 13.40
C HIS A 72 -10.02 -19.00 12.52
N LEU A 73 -9.69 -18.34 11.40
CA LEU A 73 -10.65 -17.57 10.57
C LEU A 73 -10.71 -18.05 9.12
N THR A 74 -10.69 -19.36 8.88
CA THR A 74 -10.52 -20.01 7.55
C THR A 74 -11.24 -19.34 6.36
N HIS A 75 -12.47 -18.82 6.52
CA HIS A 75 -13.18 -18.06 5.48
C HIS A 75 -13.09 -16.52 5.61
N TYR A 76 -12.89 -15.99 6.82
CA TYR A 76 -12.87 -14.54 7.08
C TYR A 76 -11.47 -13.91 7.03
N THR A 77 -10.44 -14.73 6.84
CA THR A 77 -9.04 -14.27 6.80
C THR A 77 -8.84 -13.18 5.75
N PHE A 78 -9.43 -13.33 4.55
CA PHE A 78 -9.36 -12.34 3.48
C PHE A 78 -9.99 -10.99 3.87
N LEU A 79 -11.06 -11.01 4.65
CA LEU A 79 -11.81 -9.82 5.07
C LEU A 79 -10.95 -8.91 5.96
N ILE A 80 -10.13 -9.48 6.84
CA ILE A 80 -9.20 -8.72 7.70
C ILE A 80 -8.16 -7.99 6.84
N PHE A 81 -7.59 -8.66 5.84
CA PHE A 81 -6.64 -8.04 4.93
C PHE A 81 -7.30 -6.95 4.08
N THR A 82 -8.52 -7.16 3.60
CA THR A 82 -9.29 -6.14 2.87
C THR A 82 -9.56 -4.90 3.74
N VAL A 83 -9.95 -5.07 5.00
CA VAL A 83 -10.19 -3.95 5.92
C VAL A 83 -8.89 -3.21 6.24
N ALA A 84 -7.79 -3.93 6.48
CA ALA A 84 -6.47 -3.33 6.71
C ALA A 84 -6.00 -2.52 5.49
N LEU A 85 -6.19 -3.04 4.27
CA LEU A 85 -5.89 -2.33 3.03
C LEU A 85 -6.75 -1.08 2.87
N PHE A 86 -8.07 -1.19 3.11
CA PHE A 86 -8.98 -0.06 3.02
C PHE A 86 -8.63 1.06 4.01
N PHE A 87 -8.30 0.70 5.25
CA PHE A 87 -7.87 1.66 6.26
C PHE A 87 -6.54 2.32 5.89
N GLY A 88 -5.59 1.53 5.36
CA GLY A 88 -4.33 2.04 4.81
C GLY A 88 -4.55 3.03 3.67
N THR A 89 -5.46 2.73 2.74
CA THR A 89 -5.84 3.64 1.65
C THR A 89 -6.45 4.93 2.17
N ILE A 90 -7.35 4.87 3.16
CA ILE A 90 -7.94 6.08 3.78
C ILE A 90 -6.86 6.93 4.45
N ILE A 91 -6.00 6.32 5.27
CA ILE A 91 -4.90 7.05 5.93
C ILE A 91 -4.01 7.71 4.88
N THR A 92 -3.66 6.97 3.82
CA THR A 92 -2.87 7.49 2.71
C THR A 92 -3.56 8.70 2.10
N MET A 93 -4.85 8.61 1.79
CA MET A 93 -5.63 9.70 1.20
C MET A 93 -5.73 10.96 2.09
N PHE A 94 -5.76 10.81 3.42
CA PHE A 94 -5.85 11.93 4.36
C PHE A 94 -4.50 12.52 4.77
N PHE A 95 -3.47 11.69 4.95
CA PHE A 95 -2.15 12.13 5.42
C PHE A 95 -1.21 12.57 4.28
N ILE A 96 -1.40 12.02 3.08
CA ILE A 96 -0.59 12.38 1.92
C ILE A 96 -1.30 13.51 1.17
N PRO A 97 -0.78 14.75 1.20
CA PRO A 97 -1.28 15.78 0.32
C PRO A 97 -0.99 15.36 -1.13
N GLU A 98 -2.01 15.38 -1.99
CA GLU A 98 -1.89 15.13 -3.44
C GLU A 98 -0.65 15.85 -4.02
N THR A 99 0.41 15.08 -4.34
CA THR A 99 1.63 15.55 -4.99
C THR A 99 1.49 15.60 -6.51
N LYS A 100 0.37 15.09 -7.05
CA LYS A 100 0.15 14.95 -8.49
C LYS A 100 0.08 16.31 -9.17
N GLY A 101 1.08 16.62 -9.99
CA GLY A 101 1.12 17.82 -10.84
C GLY A 101 1.75 19.06 -10.22
N LYS A 102 2.41 18.96 -9.05
CA LYS A 102 3.22 20.05 -8.47
C LYS A 102 4.70 19.80 -8.68
N THR A 103 5.47 20.85 -8.93
CA THR A 103 6.93 20.74 -9.03
C THR A 103 7.53 20.39 -7.66
N ILE A 104 8.67 19.70 -7.67
CA ILE A 104 9.40 19.29 -6.46
C ILE A 104 9.64 20.51 -5.55
N GLU A 105 9.88 21.69 -6.14
CA GLU A 105 10.08 22.96 -5.44
C GLU A 105 8.84 23.44 -4.69
N GLU A 106 7.64 23.30 -5.26
CA GLU A 106 6.37 23.69 -4.60
C GLU A 106 6.02 22.74 -3.44
N ILE A 107 6.32 21.45 -3.59
CA ILE A 107 6.14 20.44 -2.53
C ILE A 107 7.10 20.76 -1.36
N GLN A 108 8.36 21.07 -1.67
CA GLN A 108 9.36 21.48 -0.68
C GLN A 108 8.99 22.80 0.01
N GLN A 109 8.39 23.77 -0.69
CA GLN A 109 7.88 25.01 -0.09
C GLN A 109 6.66 24.77 0.81
N HIS A 110 5.72 23.89 0.42
CA HIS A 110 4.59 23.52 1.28
C HIS A 110 5.03 22.80 2.56
N LEU A 111 6.02 21.90 2.46
CA LEU A 111 6.62 21.23 3.60
C LEU A 111 7.43 22.20 4.48
N LYS A 112 8.20 23.12 3.89
CA LYS A 112 8.94 24.17 4.64
C LYS A 112 8.02 25.14 5.35
N LYS A 113 6.88 25.53 4.77
CA LYS A 113 5.92 26.47 5.37
C LYS A 113 5.28 25.92 6.65
N LYS A 114 5.25 24.59 6.84
CA LYS A 114 4.75 23.94 8.06
C LYS A 114 5.75 23.90 9.22
N ARG A 115 7.01 24.29 9.01
CA ARG A 115 8.00 24.45 10.07
C ARG A 115 7.97 25.91 10.51
N PRO A 116 7.45 26.27 11.70
CA PRO A 116 7.66 27.61 12.21
C PRO A 116 9.17 27.82 12.25
N SER A 117 9.61 28.90 11.61
CA SER A 117 10.97 29.37 11.68
C SER A 117 11.22 29.75 13.14
N CYS A 118 11.68 28.80 13.96
CA CYS A 118 12.34 29.14 15.20
C CYS A 118 13.82 29.26 14.87
N ILE A 119 14.26 30.51 15.00
CA ILE A 119 15.64 31.01 14.98
C ILE A 119 16.53 30.14 15.86
#